data_AF-G1FLE6-F1
#
_entry.id   AF-G1FLE6-F1
#
_cell.length_a   1.000
_cell.length_b   1.000
_cell.length_c   1.000
_cell.angle_alpha   90.00
_cell.angle_beta   90.00
_cell.angle_gamma   90.00
#
_symmetry.space_group_name_H-M   'P 1'
#
loop_
_entity.id
_entity.type
_entity.pdbx_description
1 polymer ?
#
loop_
_entity_poly.entity_id
_entity_poly.type
_entity_poly.pdbx_seq_one_letter_code
_entity_poly.pdbx_strand_id
1 'polypeptide(L)'
;MFKWLFKYWYNNTDYPSIEFKLNLWPYINIRSFKIKLSIYIYYFILNLKNLKIKKIKIFYNDFKFSYFFYSYIIILFILLILIFLLIS
;
A
#
# COMPACT_ATOMS: atom_id res chain seq x y z
N MET A 1 -4.97 20.33 -19.35
CA MET A 1 -6.45 20.17 -19.46
C MET A 1 -7.12 19.73 -18.15
N PHE A 2 -6.54 18.81 -17.36
CA PHE A 2 -7.17 18.28 -16.14
C PHE A 2 -7.20 19.19 -14.89
N LYS A 3 -6.48 20.32 -14.89
CA LYS A 3 -6.32 21.20 -13.70
C LYS A 3 -7.67 21.73 -13.18
N TRP A 4 -8.60 22.05 -14.08
CA TRP A 4 -9.95 22.48 -13.70
C TRP A 4 -10.75 21.34 -13.06
N LEU A 5 -10.64 20.14 -13.60
CA LEU A 5 -11.29 18.93 -13.08
C LEU A 5 -10.79 18.60 -11.66
N PHE A 6 -9.49 18.72 -11.41
CA PHE A 6 -8.91 18.62 -10.07
C PHE A 6 -9.41 19.71 -9.13
N LYS A 7 -9.48 20.96 -9.58
CA LYS A 7 -9.98 22.08 -8.77
C LYS A 7 -11.45 21.90 -8.41
N TYR A 8 -12.27 21.41 -9.34
CA TYR A 8 -13.67 21.03 -9.07
C TYR A 8 -13.76 19.89 -8.06
N TRP A 9 -12.93 18.85 -8.22
CA TRP A 9 -12.91 17.73 -7.29
C TRP A 9 -12.49 18.10 -5.87
N TYR A 10 -11.55 19.06 -5.73
CA TYR A 10 -11.04 19.50 -4.43
C TYR A 10 -11.95 20.52 -3.73
N ASN A 11 -12.88 21.14 -4.45
CA ASN A 11 -13.84 22.06 -3.85
C ASN A 11 -14.86 21.26 -3.02
N ASN A 12 -14.84 21.47 -1.70
CA ASN A 12 -15.82 20.88 -0.78
C ASN A 12 -17.16 21.63 -0.75
N THR A 13 -17.15 22.86 -1.26
CA THR A 13 -18.31 23.76 -1.34
C THR A 13 -18.67 23.96 -2.80
N ASP A 14 -19.54 23.09 -3.30
CA ASP A 14 -20.18 23.32 -4.59
C ASP A 14 -21.30 24.36 -4.34
N TYR A 15 -21.11 25.61 -4.75
CA TYR A 15 -22.18 26.61 -4.68
C TYR A 15 -22.97 26.55 -5.99
N PRO A 16 -24.32 26.48 -5.95
CA PRO A 16 -25.09 26.81 -7.13
C PRO A 16 -24.76 28.25 -7.51
N SER A 17 -24.36 28.50 -8.75
CA SER A 17 -24.29 29.88 -9.22
C SER A 17 -25.69 30.48 -9.15
N ILE A 18 -25.76 31.74 -8.72
CA ILE A 18 -26.97 32.49 -8.39
C ILE A 18 -28.03 32.47 -9.51
N GLU A 19 -27.62 32.19 -10.75
CA GLU A 19 -28.47 32.13 -11.94
C GLU A 19 -29.14 30.77 -12.18
N PHE A 20 -28.73 29.70 -11.51
CA PHE A 20 -29.33 28.38 -11.71
C PHE A 20 -30.50 28.14 -10.75
N LYS A 21 -31.72 28.20 -11.33
CA LYS A 21 -32.94 27.55 -10.80
C LYS A 21 -32.83 26.02 -10.92
N LEU A 22 -31.74 25.43 -10.43
CA LEU A 22 -31.54 23.98 -10.47
C LEU A 22 -32.35 23.32 -9.36
N ASN A 23 -33.06 22.25 -9.73
CA ASN A 23 -33.60 21.30 -8.78
C ASN A 23 -32.47 20.86 -7.82
N LEU A 24 -32.69 20.92 -6.50
CA LEU A 24 -31.67 20.59 -5.50
C LEU A 24 -31.24 19.12 -5.55
N TRP A 25 -32.12 18.24 -6.04
CA TRP A 25 -31.91 16.79 -6.14
C TRP A 25 -30.67 16.34 -6.92
N PRO A 26 -30.45 16.75 -8.18
CA PRO A 26 -29.23 16.40 -8.92
C PRO A 26 -27.95 16.89 -8.24
N TYR A 27 -27.97 18.06 -7.59
CA TYR A 27 -26.82 18.56 -6.84
C TYR A 27 -26.47 17.62 -5.66
N ILE A 28 -27.47 17.23 -4.88
CA ILE A 28 -27.30 16.29 -3.75
C ILE A 28 -26.77 14.95 -4.25
N ASN A 29 -27.27 14.46 -5.40
CA ASN A 29 -26.83 13.21 -6.00
C ASN A 29 -25.37 13.27 -6.48
N ILE A 30 -24.97 14.33 -7.15
CA ILE A 30 -23.58 14.52 -7.60
C ILE A 30 -22.64 14.59 -6.38
N ARG A 31 -23.05 15.31 -5.33
CA ARG A 31 -22.26 15.42 -4.10
C ARG A 31 -22.13 14.08 -3.37
N SER A 32 -23.21 13.32 -3.23
CA SER A 32 -23.17 12.00 -2.61
C SER A 32 -22.35 11.00 -3.44
N PHE A 33 -22.42 11.08 -4.77
CA PHE A 33 -21.55 10.31 -5.68
C PHE A 33 -20.07 10.66 -5.48
N LYS A 34 -19.73 11.95 -5.42
CA LYS A 34 -18.36 12.43 -5.15
C LYS A 34 -17.80 11.88 -3.84
N ILE A 35 -18.60 11.90 -2.77
CA ILE A 35 -18.21 11.34 -1.46
C ILE A 35 -18.01 9.82 -1.54
N LYS A 36 -18.92 9.08 -2.19
CA LYS A 36 -18.76 7.64 -2.35
C LYS A 36 -17.49 7.30 -3.12
N LEU A 37 -17.25 7.98 -4.24
CA LEU A 37 -16.08 7.73 -5.08
C LEU A 37 -14.78 8.05 -4.33
N SER A 38 -14.71 9.13 -3.54
CA SER A 38 -13.52 9.44 -2.74
C SER A 38 -13.23 8.37 -1.68
N ILE A 39 -14.26 7.84 -1.02
CA ILE A 39 -14.13 6.75 -0.06
C ILE A 39 -13.56 5.50 -0.74
N TYR A 40 -14.08 5.13 -1.92
CA TYR A 40 -13.54 4.00 -2.67
C TYR A 40 -12.08 4.20 -3.07
N ILE A 41 -11.72 5.37 -3.59
CA ILE A 41 -10.33 5.70 -3.95
C ILE A 41 -9.42 5.59 -2.72
N TYR A 42 -9.85 6.14 -1.58
CA TYR A 42 -9.09 6.05 -0.33
C TYR A 42 -8.88 4.60 0.10
N TYR A 43 -9.93 3.78 0.03
CA TYR A 43 -9.87 2.35 0.37
C TYR A 43 -8.88 1.61 -0.54
N PHE A 44 -8.89 1.87 -1.85
CA PHE A 44 -7.93 1.29 -2.80
C PHE A 44 -6.48 1.69 -2.47
N ILE A 45 -6.23 2.96 -2.19
CA ILE A 45 -4.88 3.45 -1.82
C ILE A 45 -4.40 2.77 -0.54
N LEU A 46 -5.27 2.64 0.47
CA LEU A 46 -4.93 2.00 1.73
C LEU A 46 -4.61 0.51 1.56
N ASN A 47 -5.38 -0.19 0.73
CA ASN A 47 -5.10 -1.59 0.39
C ASN A 47 -3.78 -1.76 -0.35
N LEU A 48 -3.46 -0.88 -1.31
CA LEU A 48 -2.16 -0.91 -1.99
C LEU A 48 -0.99 -0.67 -1.01
N LYS A 49 -1.16 0.26 -0.06
CA LYS A 49 -0.16 0.50 0.99
C LYS A 49 0.03 -0.74 1.88
N ASN A 50 -1.06 -1.41 2.25
CA ASN A 50 -1.02 -2.64 3.04
C ASN A 50 -0.34 -3.79 2.30
N LEU A 51 -0.59 -3.94 1.00
CA LEU A 51 0.10 -4.92 0.15
C LEU A 51 1.60 -4.66 0.09
N LYS A 52 2.02 -3.39 -0.02
CA LYS A 52 3.44 -3.01 0.03
C LYS A 52 4.09 -3.41 1.35
N ILE A 53 3.43 -3.12 2.48
CA ILE A 53 3.93 -3.48 3.81
C ILE A 53 4.03 -5.01 3.98
N LYS A 54 3.03 -5.76 3.51
CA LYS A 54 3.07 -7.24 3.52
C LYS A 54 4.23 -7.79 2.71
N LYS A 55 4.50 -7.26 1.50
CA LYS A 55 5.65 -7.66 0.68
C LYS A 55 6.98 -7.41 1.40
N ILE A 56 7.13 -6.24 2.03
CA ILE A 56 8.33 -5.90 2.81
C ILE A 56 8.54 -6.90 3.95
N LYS A 57 7.47 -7.25 4.69
CA LYS A 57 7.54 -8.23 5.79
C LYS A 57 7.96 -9.63 5.33
N ILE A 58 7.46 -10.10 4.19
CA ILE A 58 7.84 -11.39 3.60
C ILE A 58 9.33 -11.39 3.25
N PHE A 59 9.80 -10.37 2.54
CA PHE A 59 11.20 -10.25 2.15
C PHE A 59 12.17 -10.29 3.35
N TYR A 60 11.85 -9.59 4.45
CA TYR A 60 12.67 -9.62 5.65
C TYR A 60 12.66 -10.98 6.36
N ASN A 61 11.55 -11.71 6.32
CA ASN A 61 11.49 -13.06 6.88
C ASN A 61 12.33 -14.05 6.06
N ASP A 62 12.24 -13.97 4.73
CA ASP A 62 13.02 -14.83 3.84
C ASP A 62 14.53 -14.56 3.98
N PHE A 63 14.92 -13.29 4.12
CA PHE A 63 16.32 -12.91 4.35
C PHE A 63 16.86 -13.41 5.69
N LYS A 64 16.04 -13.38 6.75
CA LYS A 64 16.41 -13.95 8.06
C LYS A 64 16.56 -15.47 7.99
N PHE A 65 15.65 -16.14 7.27
CA PHE A 65 15.69 -17.59 7.11
C PHE A 65 16.92 -18.03 6.32
N SER A 66 17.24 -17.37 5.20
CA SER A 66 18.42 -17.70 4.42
C SER A 66 19.70 -17.46 5.21
N TYR A 67 19.81 -16.36 5.95
CA TYR A 67 20.97 -16.08 6.80
C TYR A 67 21.17 -17.14 7.90
N PHE A 68 20.09 -17.58 8.54
CA PHE A 68 20.13 -18.65 9.54
C PHE A 68 20.57 -20.00 8.93
N PHE A 69 20.15 -20.29 7.70
CA PHE A 69 20.57 -21.50 6.99
C PHE A 69 22.06 -21.46 6.65
N TYR A 70 22.56 -20.33 6.16
CA TYR A 70 23.98 -20.18 5.84
C TYR A 70 24.88 -20.29 7.08
N SER A 71 24.48 -19.70 8.21
CA SER A 71 25.26 -19.82 9.45
C SER A 71 25.35 -21.27 9.93
N TYR A 72 24.26 -22.04 9.84
CA TYR A 72 24.26 -23.47 10.19
C TYR A 72 25.19 -24.30 9.30
N ILE A 73 25.17 -24.06 7.98
CA ILE A 73 26.04 -24.77 7.03
C ILE A 73 27.51 -24.50 7.35
N ILE A 74 27.87 -23.25 7.65
CA ILE A 74 29.24 -22.86 8.02
C ILE A 74 29.69 -23.58 9.30
N ILE A 75 28.83 -23.60 10.33
CA ILE A 75 29.13 -24.28 11.59
C ILE A 75 29.33 -25.78 11.35
N LEU A 76 28.48 -26.42 10.55
CA LEU A 76 28.57 -27.84 10.24
C LEU A 76 29.87 -28.17 9.49
N PHE A 77 30.31 -27.28 8.58
CA PHE A 77 31.58 -27.40 7.89
C PHE A 77 32.79 -27.29 8.83
N ILE A 78 32.76 -26.34 9.77
CA ILE A 78 33.81 -26.18 10.80
C ILE A 78 33.88 -27.44 11.67
N LEU A 79 32.73 -28.00 12.04
CA LEU A 79 32.65 -29.20 12.88
C LEU A 79 33.22 -30.42 12.16
N LEU A 80 32.93 -30.58 10.85
CA LEU A 80 33.53 -31.62 10.01
C LEU A 80 35.06 -31.49 9.93
N ILE A 81 35.58 -30.27 9.76
CA ILE A 81 37.03 -30.01 9.72
C ILE A 81 37.67 -30.38 11.06
N LEU A 82 37.06 -30.01 12.19
CA LEU A 82 37.55 -30.36 13.52
C LEU A 82 37.56 -31.87 13.76
N ILE A 83 36.52 -32.58 13.34
CA ILE A 83 36.46 -34.05 13.43
C ILE A 83 37.58 -34.67 12.59
N PHE A 84 37.80 -34.19 11.36
CA PHE A 84 38.87 -34.68 10.50
C PHE A 84 40.24 -34.50 11.15
N LEU A 85 40.51 -33.31 11.72
CA LEU A 85 41.76 -33.01 12.43
C LEU A 85 41.96 -33.83 13.72
N LEU A 86 40.89 -34.27 14.38
CA LEU A 86 40.98 -35.12 15.57
C LEU A 86 41.23 -36.59 15.24
N ILE A 87 40.83 -37.03 14.03
CA ILE A 87 40.98 -38.41 13.56
C ILE A 87 42.34 -38.62 12.84
N SER A 88 42.87 -37.58 12.19
CA SER A 88 44.20 -37.57 11.55
C SER A 88 45.32 -37.37 12.55
#